data_AF-A0A3D1Z0B0-F1
#
_entry.id   AF-A0A3D1Z0B0-F1
#
_cell.length_a   1.000
_cell.length_b   1.000
_cell.length_c   1.000
_cell.angle_alpha   90.00
_cell.angle_beta   90.00
_cell.angle_gamma   90.00
#
_symmetry.space_group_name_H-M   'P 1'
#
loop_
_entity.id
_entity.type
_entity.pdbx_description
1 polymer ?
#
loop_
_entity_poly.entity_id
_entity_poly.type
_entity_poly.pdbx_seq_one_letter_code
_entity_poly.pdbx_strand_id
1 'polypeptide(L)'
;MEADTIIPAIGQGPNFGGLEKFEDNGWITVNELGETTEPGTYAGGDVTNKLGTVTEAIGLGRKTAEAIDAYIKGEELPKVYPGPVVKSSDMAMNYYEALPRVEKSHISVDARKGNFDEVVSTFSNESVVEESKRCLSCGMCFDCGNCYSFCSYNAVGKLPKGEHYEFKLETCVGCKKCAEECPCNYIDMI
;
A
#
# COMPACT_ATOMS: atom_id res chain seq x y z
N MET A 1 4.15 24.98 34.86
CA MET A 1 2.79 24.75 34.33
C MET A 1 2.13 23.77 35.26
N GLU A 2 0.94 24.07 35.79
CA GLU A 2 0.19 23.11 36.62
C GLU A 2 -0.65 22.20 35.70
N ALA A 3 -0.70 20.89 35.99
CA ALA A 3 -1.45 19.90 35.23
C ALA A 3 -1.92 18.75 36.12
N ASP A 4 -3.14 18.25 35.89
CA ASP A 4 -3.72 17.11 36.62
C ASP A 4 -3.29 15.74 36.07
N THR A 5 -2.81 15.69 34.82
CA THR A 5 -2.35 14.47 34.16
C THR A 5 -1.25 14.77 33.16
N ILE A 6 -0.20 13.95 33.18
CA ILE A 6 0.91 14.02 32.22
C ILE A 6 0.94 12.69 31.47
N ILE A 7 0.83 12.74 30.15
CA ILE A 7 0.99 11.59 29.26
C ILE A 7 2.35 11.74 28.57
N PRO A 8 3.38 11.01 29.00
CA PRO A 8 4.70 11.12 28.38
C PRO A 8 4.68 10.47 27.00
N ALA A 9 5.14 11.21 25.98
CA ALA A 9 5.38 10.68 24.64
C ALA A 9 6.73 9.94 24.62
N ILE A 10 6.76 8.74 25.20
CA ILE A 10 7.97 7.92 25.26
C ILE A 10 8.22 7.32 23.87
N GLY A 11 9.43 7.54 23.35
CA GLY A 11 9.86 6.95 22.09
C GLY A 11 10.15 5.45 22.21
N GLN A 12 10.59 4.85 21.11
CA GLN A 12 11.02 3.45 21.04
C GLN A 12 12.48 3.37 20.62
N GLY A 13 13.14 2.26 20.97
CA GLY A 13 14.50 1.95 20.55
C GLY A 13 14.61 0.45 20.28
N PRO A 14 15.32 0.02 19.23
CA PRO A 14 15.53 -1.40 18.97
C PRO A 14 16.29 -2.08 20.09
N ASN A 15 15.97 -3.34 20.35
CA ASN A 15 16.81 -4.21 21.15
C ASN A 15 17.78 -4.96 20.22
N PHE A 16 19.06 -4.61 20.29
CA PHE A 16 20.11 -5.18 19.45
C PHE A 16 20.75 -6.46 20.00
N GLY A 17 20.23 -7.08 21.07
CA GLY A 17 20.84 -8.27 21.66
C GLY A 17 21.14 -9.37 20.63
N GLY A 18 22.42 -9.64 20.39
CA GLY A 18 22.91 -10.59 19.38
C GLY A 18 23.04 -10.06 17.94
N LEU A 19 22.72 -8.79 17.71
CA LEU A 19 22.76 -8.06 16.44
C LEU A 19 23.55 -6.75 16.55
N GLU A 20 24.41 -6.62 17.57
CA GLU A 20 25.14 -5.38 17.89
C GLU A 20 26.01 -4.91 16.72
N LYS A 21 26.49 -5.82 15.86
CA LYS A 21 27.27 -5.48 14.67
C LYS A 21 26.51 -4.64 13.63
N PHE A 22 25.18 -4.65 13.67
CA PHE A 22 24.31 -3.90 12.76
C PHE A 22 23.82 -2.58 13.37
N GLU A 23 24.13 -2.32 14.63
CA GLU A 23 23.76 -1.07 15.28
C GLU A 23 24.60 0.08 14.72
N ASP A 24 23.91 1.07 14.19
CA ASP A 24 24.46 2.32 13.69
C ASP A 24 23.58 3.46 14.19
N ASN A 25 24.09 4.18 15.21
CA ASN A 25 23.40 5.30 15.84
C ASN A 25 21.99 4.94 16.35
N GLY A 26 21.86 3.77 16.98
CA GLY A 26 20.60 3.25 17.51
C GLY A 26 19.64 2.61 16.49
N TRP A 27 20.05 2.44 15.23
CA TRP A 27 19.22 1.85 14.16
C TRP A 27 20.02 0.87 13.29
N ILE A 28 19.38 0.20 12.34
CA ILE A 28 20.06 -0.54 11.27
C ILE A 28 20.07 0.33 10.01
N THR A 29 21.26 0.66 9.50
CA THR A 29 21.40 1.42 8.25
C THR A 29 21.14 0.52 7.03
N VAL A 30 20.17 0.91 6.21
CA VAL A 30 19.78 0.17 4.99
C VAL A 30 19.60 1.07 3.77
N ASN A 31 19.70 0.48 2.58
CA ASN A 31 19.33 1.13 1.32
C ASN A 31 17.79 1.12 1.10
N GLU A 32 17.33 1.59 -0.08
CA GLU A 32 15.89 1.66 -0.43
C GLU A 32 15.17 0.31 -0.49
N LEU A 33 15.92 -0.79 -0.56
CA LEU A 33 15.44 -2.17 -0.60
C LEU A 33 15.57 -2.85 0.77
N GLY A 34 16.09 -2.17 1.77
CA GLY A 34 16.34 -2.75 3.09
C GLY A 34 17.63 -3.58 3.19
N GLU A 35 18.52 -3.52 2.21
CA GLU A 35 19.82 -4.20 2.31
C GLU A 35 20.76 -3.39 3.20
N THR A 36 21.46 -4.09 4.09
CA THR A 36 22.47 -3.51 4.99
C THR A 36 23.80 -3.28 4.28
N THR A 37 24.83 -2.84 5.00
CA THR A 37 26.21 -2.78 4.50
C THR A 37 26.86 -4.16 4.33
N GLU A 38 26.29 -5.20 4.93
CA GLU A 38 26.73 -6.60 4.78
C GLU A 38 25.95 -7.26 3.63
N PRO A 39 26.60 -7.65 2.52
CA PRO A 39 25.93 -8.22 1.37
C PRO A 39 25.07 -9.44 1.72
N GLY A 40 23.85 -9.48 1.18
CA GLY A 40 22.90 -10.58 1.45
C GLY A 40 22.24 -10.52 2.84
N THR A 41 22.48 -9.44 3.61
CA THR A 41 21.80 -9.19 4.88
C THR A 41 20.86 -8.00 4.77
N TYR A 42 19.65 -8.15 5.30
CA TYR A 42 18.56 -7.19 5.14
C TYR A 42 17.88 -6.87 6.48
N ALA A 43 17.31 -5.67 6.56
CA ALA A 43 16.42 -5.24 7.63
C ALA A 43 15.27 -4.40 7.04
N GLY A 44 14.08 -4.52 7.63
CA GLY A 44 12.90 -3.78 7.19
C GLY A 44 12.03 -3.37 8.39
N GLY A 45 11.19 -2.36 8.16
CA GLY A 45 10.33 -1.78 9.20
C GLY A 45 11.04 -0.77 10.10
N ASP A 46 10.47 -0.56 11.30
CA ASP A 46 10.85 0.51 12.23
C ASP A 46 12.23 0.34 12.89
N VAL A 47 12.89 -0.82 12.69
CA VAL A 47 14.26 -1.06 13.20
C VAL A 47 15.33 -0.31 12.39
N THR A 48 14.96 0.20 11.22
CA THR A 48 15.89 0.76 10.25
C THR A 48 16.07 2.27 10.42
N ASN A 49 17.08 2.82 9.75
CA ASN A 49 17.28 4.27 9.64
C ASN A 49 16.21 4.99 8.76
N LYS A 50 15.22 4.25 8.23
CA LYS A 50 14.08 4.76 7.46
C LYS A 50 12.87 5.01 8.37
N LEU A 51 13.06 5.80 9.42
CA LEU A 51 12.02 6.14 10.38
C LEU A 51 10.85 6.85 9.69
N GLY A 52 9.64 6.47 10.05
CA GLY A 52 8.44 7.05 9.47
C GLY A 52 7.17 6.59 10.15
N THR A 53 6.09 6.65 9.38
CA THR A 53 4.79 6.11 9.73
C THR A 53 4.78 4.59 9.66
N VAL A 54 3.83 3.96 10.37
CA VAL A 54 3.58 2.51 10.28
C VAL A 54 3.41 2.05 8.82
N THR A 55 2.79 2.87 7.97
CA THR A 55 2.62 2.56 6.54
C THR A 55 3.93 2.53 5.76
N GLU A 56 4.89 3.39 6.09
CA GLU A 56 6.22 3.38 5.48
C GLU A 56 7.02 2.16 5.94
N ALA A 57 6.93 1.80 7.22
CA ALA A 57 7.55 0.59 7.76
C ALA A 57 7.02 -0.69 7.10
N ILE A 58 5.70 -0.80 6.93
CA ILE A 58 5.06 -1.90 6.20
C ILE A 58 5.52 -1.92 4.74
N GLY A 59 5.56 -0.76 4.09
CA GLY A 59 6.03 -0.62 2.71
C GLY A 59 7.48 -1.06 2.53
N LEU A 60 8.38 -0.66 3.43
CA LEU A 60 9.77 -1.09 3.44
C LEU A 60 9.86 -2.61 3.66
N GLY A 61 9.16 -3.16 4.65
CA GLY A 61 9.16 -4.60 4.90
C GLY A 61 8.75 -5.43 3.67
N ARG A 62 7.75 -4.96 2.91
CA ARG A 62 7.35 -5.59 1.65
C ARG A 62 8.46 -5.53 0.60
N LYS A 63 9.03 -4.35 0.35
CA LYS A 63 10.14 -4.18 -0.62
C LYS A 63 11.34 -5.05 -0.26
N THR A 64 11.66 -5.13 1.04
CA THR A 64 12.74 -5.97 1.55
C THR A 64 12.47 -7.44 1.34
N ALA A 65 11.23 -7.91 1.56
CA ALA A 65 10.86 -9.29 1.24
C ALA A 65 11.01 -9.61 -0.26
N GLU A 66 10.59 -8.69 -1.14
CA GLU A 66 10.75 -8.82 -2.60
C GLU A 66 12.25 -8.84 -3.00
N ALA A 67 13.09 -8.03 -2.33
CA ALA A 67 14.54 -8.02 -2.56
C ALA A 67 15.25 -9.29 -2.10
N ILE A 68 14.87 -9.82 -0.93
CA ILE A 68 15.38 -11.10 -0.43
C ILE A 68 15.03 -12.24 -1.40
N ASP A 69 13.77 -12.29 -1.87
CA ASP A 69 13.32 -13.32 -2.81
C ASP A 69 14.10 -13.27 -4.14
N ALA A 70 14.28 -12.08 -4.72
CA ALA A 70 15.08 -11.89 -5.93
C ALA A 70 16.55 -12.29 -5.72
N TYR A 71 17.16 -11.89 -4.60
CA TYR A 71 18.53 -12.24 -4.24
C TYR A 71 18.73 -13.76 -4.14
N ILE A 72 17.82 -14.47 -3.47
CA ILE A 72 17.87 -15.93 -3.32
C ILE A 72 17.73 -16.64 -4.67
N LYS A 73 16.87 -16.13 -5.56
CA LYS A 73 16.64 -16.72 -6.88
C LYS A 73 17.70 -16.34 -7.91
N GLY A 74 18.52 -15.32 -7.64
CA GLY A 74 19.42 -14.73 -8.64
C GLY A 74 18.67 -14.03 -9.78
N GLU A 75 17.46 -13.54 -9.49
CA GLU A 75 16.59 -12.84 -10.43
C GLU A 75 16.72 -11.32 -10.26
N GLU A 76 16.37 -10.56 -11.29
CA GLU A 76 16.20 -9.12 -11.12
C GLU A 76 14.96 -8.83 -10.28
N LEU A 77 15.05 -7.78 -9.46
CA LEU A 77 13.90 -7.28 -8.72
C LEU A 77 12.75 -6.95 -9.68
N PRO A 78 11.50 -7.32 -9.34
CA PRO A 78 10.36 -6.92 -10.14
C PRO A 78 10.32 -5.39 -10.24
N LYS A 79 10.12 -4.87 -11.45
CA LYS A 79 9.91 -3.43 -11.65
C LYS A 79 8.60 -3.02 -10.99
N VAL A 80 8.67 -2.50 -9.78
CA VAL A 80 7.53 -1.87 -9.12
C VAL A 80 7.37 -0.49 -9.75
N TYR A 81 6.35 -0.33 -10.59
CA TYR A 81 5.88 0.99 -11.02
C TYR A 81 4.73 1.37 -10.09
N PRO A 82 4.98 2.01 -8.92
CA PRO A 82 3.89 2.73 -8.32
C PRO A 82 3.54 3.84 -9.32
N GLY A 83 2.34 3.76 -9.91
CA GLY A 83 1.79 4.89 -10.63
C GLY A 83 1.78 6.15 -9.73
N PRO A 84 1.59 7.34 -10.31
CA PRO A 84 1.47 8.55 -9.51
C PRO A 84 0.39 8.37 -8.44
N VAL A 85 0.56 9.03 -7.29
CA VAL A 85 -0.43 8.99 -6.21
C VAL A 85 -1.77 9.52 -6.73
N VAL A 86 -2.78 8.65 -6.77
CA VAL A 86 -4.14 9.00 -7.17
C VAL A 86 -4.92 9.52 -5.96
N LYS A 87 -5.39 10.76 -6.04
CA LYS A 87 -6.27 11.35 -5.02
C LYS A 87 -7.73 11.08 -5.38
N SER A 88 -8.62 11.19 -4.40
CA SER A 88 -10.06 11.13 -4.66
C SER A 88 -10.56 12.19 -5.64
N SER A 89 -9.87 13.34 -5.74
CA SER A 89 -10.16 14.38 -6.74
C SER A 89 -9.87 13.95 -8.17
N ASP A 90 -9.03 12.93 -8.36
CA ASP A 90 -8.58 12.46 -9.66
C ASP A 90 -9.44 11.29 -10.15
N MET A 91 -10.37 10.81 -9.32
CA MET A 91 -11.23 9.65 -9.56
C MET A 91 -12.65 10.06 -9.92
N ALA A 92 -13.35 9.24 -10.71
CA ALA A 92 -14.76 9.43 -10.98
C ALA A 92 -15.60 8.92 -9.80
N MET A 93 -15.67 9.71 -8.72
CA MET A 93 -16.30 9.31 -7.47
C MET A 93 -17.79 8.93 -7.62
N ASN A 94 -18.47 9.46 -8.63
CA ASN A 94 -19.86 9.12 -8.99
C ASN A 94 -20.02 7.71 -9.57
N TYR A 95 -18.95 7.05 -9.97
CA TYR A 95 -18.97 5.65 -10.41
C TYR A 95 -19.21 4.68 -9.24
N TYR A 96 -18.78 5.05 -8.03
CA TYR A 96 -18.78 4.17 -6.88
C TYR A 96 -20.03 4.36 -6.02
N GLU A 97 -20.58 3.24 -5.55
CA GLU A 97 -21.66 3.27 -4.57
C GLU A 97 -21.13 3.69 -3.19
N ALA A 98 -21.81 4.65 -2.57
CA ALA A 98 -21.47 5.11 -1.23
C ALA A 98 -21.97 4.10 -0.18
N LEU A 99 -21.10 3.15 0.17
CA LEU A 99 -21.39 2.13 1.18
C LEU A 99 -20.91 2.55 2.58
N PRO A 100 -21.73 2.37 3.64
CA PRO A 100 -21.34 2.67 5.01
C PRO A 100 -20.15 1.79 5.43
N ARG A 101 -19.29 2.32 6.30
CA ARG A 101 -18.18 1.56 6.89
C ARG A 101 -18.74 0.51 7.85
N VAL A 102 -18.18 -0.70 7.82
CA VAL A 102 -18.51 -1.71 8.82
C VAL A 102 -17.97 -1.27 10.19
N GLU A 103 -18.84 -1.20 11.19
CA GLU A 103 -18.46 -0.78 12.53
C GLU A 103 -17.61 -1.87 13.22
N LYS A 104 -16.47 -1.46 13.77
CA LYS A 104 -15.62 -2.34 14.59
C LYS A 104 -16.03 -2.23 16.04
N SER A 105 -16.16 -3.38 16.70
CA SER A 105 -16.36 -3.38 18.14
C SER A 105 -15.06 -2.99 18.86
N HIS A 106 -15.21 -2.37 20.02
CA HIS A 106 -14.09 -1.97 20.86
C HIS A 106 -14.30 -2.54 22.24
N ILE A 107 -13.25 -3.07 22.87
CA ILE A 107 -13.33 -3.45 24.28
C ILE A 107 -13.57 -2.20 25.14
N SER A 108 -14.28 -2.35 26.25
CA SER A 108 -14.60 -1.25 27.16
C SER A 108 -13.32 -0.65 27.76
N VAL A 109 -13.36 0.62 28.19
CA VAL A 109 -12.19 1.28 28.80
C VAL A 109 -11.70 0.53 30.03
N ASP A 110 -12.61 -0.03 30.84
CA ASP A 110 -12.24 -0.80 32.02
C ASP A 110 -11.54 -2.12 31.67
N ALA A 111 -11.93 -2.77 30.57
CA ALA A 111 -11.29 -3.99 30.09
C ALA A 111 -9.88 -3.75 29.50
N ARG A 112 -9.54 -2.52 29.11
CA ARG A 112 -8.20 -2.16 28.58
C ARG A 112 -7.13 -2.05 29.66
N LYS A 113 -7.53 -2.03 30.94
CA LYS A 113 -6.62 -1.71 32.04
C LYS A 113 -5.72 -2.90 32.36
N GLY A 114 -4.40 -2.67 32.31
CA GLY A 114 -3.39 -3.61 32.81
C GLY A 114 -3.10 -4.80 31.88
N ASN A 115 -3.52 -4.74 30.62
CA ASN A 115 -3.20 -5.73 29.59
C ASN A 115 -2.80 -5.04 28.27
N PHE A 116 -2.41 -5.86 27.31
CA PHE A 116 -2.08 -5.44 25.93
C PHE A 116 -3.07 -6.06 24.94
N ASP A 117 -4.31 -6.29 25.37
CA ASP A 117 -5.33 -6.92 24.54
C ASP A 117 -5.70 -5.99 23.37
N GLU A 118 -6.03 -6.58 22.22
CA GLU A 118 -6.39 -5.83 21.02
C GLU A 118 -7.64 -4.98 21.29
N VAL A 119 -7.49 -3.65 21.20
CA VAL A 119 -8.56 -2.73 21.58
C VAL A 119 -9.69 -2.70 20.56
N VAL A 120 -9.32 -2.81 19.28
CA VAL A 120 -10.24 -2.74 18.14
C VAL A 120 -10.39 -4.15 17.59
N SER A 121 -11.60 -4.70 17.57
CA SER A 121 -11.79 -6.07 17.09
C SER A 121 -11.39 -6.24 15.62
N THR A 122 -10.82 -7.39 15.30
CA THR A 122 -10.71 -7.86 13.92
C THR A 122 -12.10 -8.01 13.29
N PHE A 123 -12.14 -7.93 11.95
CA PHE A 123 -13.36 -8.17 11.21
C PHE A 123 -13.67 -9.68 11.16
N SER A 124 -14.97 -10.03 11.23
CA SER A 124 -15.43 -11.36 10.82
C SER A 124 -15.19 -11.57 9.32
N ASN A 125 -15.19 -12.82 8.85
CA ASN A 125 -15.03 -13.12 7.43
C ASN A 125 -16.10 -12.42 6.58
N GLU A 126 -17.35 -12.39 7.07
CA GLU A 126 -18.46 -11.71 6.44
C GLU A 126 -18.21 -10.19 6.38
N SER A 127 -17.77 -9.60 7.49
CA SER A 127 -17.44 -8.17 7.57
C SER A 127 -16.27 -7.79 6.66
N VAL A 128 -15.27 -8.65 6.50
CA VAL A 128 -14.15 -8.42 5.56
C VAL A 128 -14.67 -8.33 4.13
N VAL A 129 -15.57 -9.21 3.74
CA VAL A 129 -16.17 -9.18 2.40
C VAL A 129 -16.96 -7.89 2.20
N GLU A 130 -17.79 -7.48 3.15
CA GLU A 130 -18.54 -6.22 3.05
C GLU A 130 -17.63 -4.98 3.00
N GLU A 131 -16.58 -4.94 3.81
CA GLU A 131 -15.62 -3.83 3.80
C GLU A 131 -14.82 -3.79 2.49
N SER A 132 -14.52 -4.96 1.89
CA SER A 132 -13.80 -5.06 0.61
C SER A 132 -14.58 -4.46 -0.57
N LYS A 133 -15.91 -4.51 -0.53
CA LYS A 133 -16.78 -3.88 -1.55
C LYS A 133 -16.67 -2.36 -1.57
N ARG A 134 -16.13 -1.76 -0.50
CA ARG A 134 -15.87 -0.32 -0.40
C ARG A 134 -14.55 0.09 -1.07
N CYS A 135 -13.75 -0.86 -1.56
CA CYS A 135 -12.51 -0.57 -2.24
C CYS A 135 -12.77 0.20 -3.54
N LEU A 136 -12.12 1.36 -3.68
CA LEU A 136 -12.24 2.21 -4.87
C LEU A 136 -11.21 1.87 -5.95
N SER A 137 -10.33 0.88 -5.71
CA SER A 137 -9.24 0.51 -6.61
C SER A 137 -8.39 1.72 -7.07
N CYS A 138 -8.15 2.69 -6.18
CA CYS A 138 -7.51 3.97 -6.51
C CYS A 138 -6.16 3.77 -7.22
N GLY A 139 -6.08 4.16 -8.49
CA GLY A 139 -4.89 3.99 -9.32
C GLY A 139 -4.58 2.57 -9.77
N MET A 140 -5.50 1.62 -9.60
CA MET A 140 -5.32 0.21 -9.97
C MET A 140 -6.47 -0.24 -10.87
N CYS A 141 -6.16 -0.83 -12.03
CA CYS A 141 -7.19 -1.36 -12.91
C CYS A 141 -7.95 -2.51 -12.24
N PHE A 142 -9.27 -2.52 -12.35
CA PHE A 142 -10.16 -3.56 -11.83
C PHE A 142 -11.07 -4.17 -12.91
N ASP A 143 -10.62 -4.14 -14.16
CA ASP A 143 -11.31 -4.76 -15.30
C ASP A 143 -12.77 -4.27 -15.50
N CYS A 144 -13.03 -2.98 -15.33
CA CYS A 144 -14.40 -2.44 -15.43
C CYS A 144 -14.96 -2.34 -16.86
N GLY A 145 -14.09 -2.31 -17.87
CA GLY A 145 -14.48 -2.25 -19.28
C GLY A 145 -14.85 -0.87 -19.84
N ASN A 146 -14.77 0.21 -19.06
CA ASN A 146 -15.08 1.55 -19.56
C ASN A 146 -14.14 1.97 -20.70
N CYS A 147 -12.83 1.90 -20.49
CA CYS A 147 -11.84 2.30 -21.49
C CYS A 147 -12.01 1.57 -22.83
N TYR A 148 -12.36 0.28 -22.78
CA TYR A 148 -12.69 -0.53 -23.95
C TYR A 148 -13.96 -0.05 -24.64
N SER A 149 -15.03 0.17 -23.88
CA SER A 149 -16.35 0.54 -24.41
C SER A 149 -16.36 1.93 -25.04
N PHE A 150 -15.60 2.88 -24.49
CA PHE A 150 -15.51 4.25 -25.00
C PHE A 150 -14.51 4.43 -26.14
N CYS A 151 -13.69 3.43 -26.45
CA CYS A 151 -12.71 3.51 -27.52
C CYS A 151 -13.36 3.28 -28.89
N SER A 152 -13.66 4.36 -29.62
CA SER A 152 -14.21 4.28 -30.99
C SER A 152 -13.18 3.87 -32.05
N TYR A 153 -11.90 3.78 -31.69
CA TYR A 153 -10.78 3.55 -32.61
C TYR A 153 -10.17 2.16 -32.48
N ASN A 154 -10.75 1.28 -31.66
CA ASN A 154 -10.24 -0.07 -31.40
C ASN A 154 -8.79 -0.09 -30.84
N ALA A 155 -8.40 0.99 -30.14
CA ALA A 155 -7.09 1.16 -29.54
C ALA A 155 -6.95 0.49 -28.16
N VAL A 156 -8.04 -0.02 -27.59
CA VAL A 156 -8.04 -0.69 -26.28
C VAL A 156 -8.41 -2.16 -26.48
N GLY A 157 -7.54 -3.08 -26.05
CA GLY A 157 -7.75 -4.52 -26.13
C GLY A 157 -8.01 -5.16 -24.77
N LYS A 158 -8.75 -6.27 -24.76
CA LYS A 158 -9.07 -7.05 -23.56
C LYS A 158 -8.03 -8.14 -23.34
N LEU A 159 -7.44 -8.15 -22.17
CA LEU A 159 -6.65 -9.27 -21.65
C LEU A 159 -7.59 -10.25 -20.89
N PRO A 160 -7.09 -11.40 -20.38
CA PRO A 160 -7.86 -12.29 -19.54
C PRO A 160 -8.54 -11.56 -18.37
N LYS A 161 -9.67 -12.10 -17.91
CA LYS A 161 -10.49 -11.49 -16.86
C LYS A 161 -9.65 -11.21 -15.61
N GLY A 162 -9.73 -9.97 -15.12
CA GLY A 162 -9.00 -9.51 -13.93
C GLY A 162 -7.62 -8.90 -14.23
N GLU A 163 -7.17 -8.93 -15.48
CA GLU A 163 -5.98 -8.18 -15.91
C GLU A 163 -6.35 -6.76 -16.37
N HIS A 164 -5.33 -5.91 -16.52
CA HIS A 164 -5.50 -4.59 -17.09
C HIS A 164 -5.76 -4.65 -18.61
N TYR A 165 -6.13 -3.53 -19.21
CA TYR A 165 -6.31 -3.45 -20.66
C TYR A 165 -4.98 -3.20 -21.37
N GLU A 166 -4.87 -3.67 -22.62
CA GLU A 166 -3.76 -3.34 -23.52
C GLU A 166 -4.08 -2.12 -24.39
N PHE A 167 -3.08 -1.33 -24.77
CA PHE A 167 -3.23 -0.14 -25.62
C PHE A 167 -2.44 -0.26 -26.92
N LYS A 168 -3.15 -0.22 -28.04
CA LYS A 168 -2.64 -0.28 -29.41
C LYS A 168 -2.37 1.12 -29.93
N LEU A 169 -1.15 1.61 -29.71
CA LEU A 169 -0.76 2.98 -30.05
C LEU A 169 -0.85 3.28 -31.56
N GLU A 170 -0.79 2.26 -32.40
CA GLU A 170 -0.93 2.36 -33.86
C GLU A 170 -2.34 2.78 -34.33
N THR A 171 -3.37 2.55 -33.51
CA THR A 171 -4.76 2.96 -33.79
C THR A 171 -5.24 4.07 -32.86
N CYS A 172 -4.47 4.40 -31.82
CA CYS A 172 -4.78 5.46 -30.88
C CYS A 172 -4.63 6.83 -31.55
N VAL A 173 -5.67 7.66 -31.44
CA VAL A 173 -5.64 9.05 -31.95
C VAL A 173 -5.46 10.09 -30.84
N GLY A 174 -5.17 9.67 -29.61
CA GLY A 174 -4.92 10.58 -28.48
C GLY A 174 -6.15 11.35 -27.97
N CYS A 175 -7.38 10.90 -28.27
CA CYS A 175 -8.61 11.62 -27.87
C CYS A 175 -8.93 11.60 -26.37
N LYS A 176 -8.13 10.91 -25.54
CA LYS A 176 -8.22 10.86 -24.08
C LYS A 176 -9.49 10.26 -23.45
N LYS A 177 -10.55 9.97 -24.21
CA LYS A 177 -11.81 9.40 -23.69
C LYS A 177 -11.64 8.18 -22.77
N CYS A 178 -10.73 7.26 -23.10
CA CYS A 178 -10.47 6.08 -22.26
C CYS A 178 -9.95 6.45 -20.86
N ALA A 179 -9.12 7.49 -20.74
CA ALA A 179 -8.59 7.98 -19.48
C ALA A 179 -9.63 8.80 -18.71
N GLU A 180 -10.40 9.66 -19.39
CA GLU A 180 -11.50 10.43 -18.77
C GLU A 180 -12.58 9.53 -18.16
N GLU A 181 -12.88 8.40 -18.82
CA GLU A 181 -13.89 7.44 -18.37
C GLU A 181 -13.32 6.36 -17.43
N CYS A 182 -12.03 6.44 -17.08
CA CYS A 182 -11.40 5.52 -16.14
C CYS A 182 -11.79 5.90 -14.70
N PRO A 183 -12.60 5.09 -13.99
CA PRO A 183 -13.13 5.50 -12.70
C PRO A 183 -12.06 5.58 -11.61
N CYS A 184 -10.96 4.84 -11.75
CA CYS A 184 -9.88 4.78 -10.77
C CYS A 184 -8.63 5.57 -11.17
N ASN A 185 -8.66 6.29 -12.30
CA ASN A 185 -7.50 7.04 -12.81
C ASN A 185 -6.25 6.17 -13.03
N TYR A 186 -6.43 4.96 -13.58
CA TYR A 186 -5.34 4.03 -13.90
C TYR A 186 -4.56 4.43 -15.17
N ILE A 187 -5.21 5.13 -16.11
CA ILE A 187 -4.65 5.40 -17.44
C ILE A 187 -3.94 6.75 -17.41
N ASP A 188 -2.62 6.72 -17.59
CA ASP A 188 -1.80 7.92 -17.79
C ASP A 188 -1.71 8.25 -19.29
N MET A 189 -1.82 9.54 -19.62
CA MET A 189 -1.75 10.06 -20.99
C MET A 189 -0.46 10.85 -21.13
N ILE A 190 0.54 10.23 -21.76
CA ILE A 190 1.87 10.81 -22.05
C ILE A 190 1.84 11.61 -23.34
#